data_AF-A0A7S1D8Y3-F1
#
_entry.id   AF-A0A7S1D8Y3-F1
#
_cell.length_a   1.000
_cell.length_b   1.000
_cell.length_c   1.000
_cell.angle_alpha   90.00
_cell.angle_beta   90.00
_cell.angle_gamma   90.00
#
_symmetry.space_group_name_H-M   'P 1'
#
loop_
_entity.id
_entity.type
_entity.pdbx_description
1 polymer ?
#
loop_
_entity_poly.entity_id
_entity_poly.type
_entity_poly.pdbx_seq_one_letter_code
_entity_poly.pdbx_strand_id
1 'polypeptide(L)'
;LNQTLSSPQSKEEETAVHKGKDEALSNEKQQRVTLLVCVEALCIDSYRFMNNQLYPTYQTLGNAVIDLELVVSGNAKLDTETNSTVCQHGFAECDANTYEQCAVDMHTVEESLEFTHCLFNTLKMGHFQDAFPTKDFADCAEEAKIDFAPLKACHDDPEKAWWLEKRASENTPKHHFIPFV
;
A
#
# COMPACT_ATOMS: atom_id res chain seq x y z
N LEU A 1 81.69 22.30 24.18
CA LEU A 1 80.46 22.97 24.69
C LEU A 1 79.55 21.86 25.24
N ASN A 2 79.96 21.28 26.38
CA ASN A 2 79.33 21.37 27.72
C ASN A 2 77.98 20.64 27.77
N GLN A 3 77.95 19.38 28.27
CA GLN A 3 77.63 18.95 29.66
C GLN A 3 76.13 19.21 29.99
N THR A 4 75.29 18.33 30.55
CA THR A 4 75.45 17.29 31.59
C THR A 4 74.13 16.49 31.76
N LEU A 5 74.26 15.24 32.21
CA LEU A 5 73.38 14.39 33.08
C LEU A 5 71.96 14.86 33.49
N SER A 6 70.96 13.96 33.40
CA SER A 6 70.31 13.28 34.56
C SER A 6 68.98 12.60 34.17
N SER A 7 68.66 11.48 34.83
CA SER A 7 67.32 10.89 34.94
C SER A 7 66.81 11.20 36.36
N PRO A 8 65.50 11.40 36.60
CA PRO A 8 64.70 10.32 37.19
C PRO A 8 63.19 10.31 36.82
N GLN A 9 62.56 9.20 37.20
CA GLN A 9 61.14 8.83 37.14
C GLN A 9 60.15 9.89 37.66
N SER A 10 58.94 9.95 37.09
CA SER A 10 57.68 9.52 37.75
C SER A 10 56.42 10.20 37.19
N LYS A 11 55.33 9.42 37.25
CA LYS A 11 53.89 9.75 37.35
C LYS A 11 53.03 9.52 36.12
N GLU A 12 52.13 8.55 36.32
CA GLU A 12 50.88 8.31 35.63
C GLU A 12 50.07 9.61 35.49
N GLU A 13 49.49 9.85 34.32
CA GLU A 13 48.12 10.36 34.25
C GLU A 13 47.47 9.90 32.94
N GLU A 14 46.33 9.27 33.14
CA GLU A 14 45.40 8.69 32.18
C GLU A 14 44.86 9.74 31.20
N THR A 15 44.67 9.39 29.93
CA THR A 15 43.46 9.76 29.16
C THR A 15 43.47 9.05 27.80
N ALA A 16 42.67 7.99 27.72
CA ALA A 16 42.28 7.35 26.46
C ALA A 16 41.33 8.28 25.69
N VAL A 17 41.78 8.81 24.54
CA VAL A 17 40.93 9.59 23.64
C VAL A 17 40.28 8.65 22.61
N HIS A 18 39.04 8.29 22.94
CA HIS A 18 37.88 8.18 22.04
C HIS A 18 38.09 7.46 20.70
N LYS A 19 38.07 6.12 20.77
CA LYS A 19 37.59 5.28 19.67
C LYS A 19 36.14 4.92 20.01
N GLY A 20 35.17 5.53 19.34
CA GLY A 20 33.75 5.19 19.54
C GLY A 20 32.82 6.36 19.29
N LYS A 21 32.55 6.67 18.02
CA LYS A 21 31.38 7.49 17.63
C LYS A 21 30.73 7.07 16.31
N ASP A 22 31.00 5.86 15.81
CA ASP A 22 30.41 5.37 14.55
C ASP A 22 29.54 4.10 14.72
N GLU A 23 29.31 3.61 15.95
CA GLU A 23 28.48 2.41 16.22
C GLU A 23 27.39 2.65 17.27
N ALA A 24 26.63 3.74 17.15
CA ALA A 24 25.47 3.98 18.02
C ALA A 24 24.32 4.73 17.31
N LEU A 25 24.00 4.35 16.08
CA LEU A 25 22.82 4.83 15.34
C LEU A 25 22.18 3.69 14.55
N SER A 26 21.86 2.58 15.22
CA SER A 26 21.04 1.54 14.61
C SER A 26 20.29 0.73 15.68
N ASN A 27 19.36 1.37 16.39
CA ASN A 27 18.25 0.61 16.98
C ASN A 27 17.01 1.42 17.39
N GLU A 28 16.84 2.65 16.90
CA GLU A 28 15.53 3.29 16.95
C GLU A 28 14.71 2.68 15.82
N LYS A 29 13.72 1.84 16.15
CA LYS A 29 12.70 1.42 15.17
C LYS A 29 12.04 2.70 14.66
N GLN A 30 12.40 3.13 13.46
CA GLN A 30 11.82 4.30 12.80
C GLN A 30 10.30 4.22 12.93
N GLN A 31 9.71 5.17 13.64
CA GLN A 31 8.26 5.19 13.83
C GLN A 31 7.61 5.52 12.49
N ARG A 32 6.88 4.55 11.93
CA ARG A 32 6.09 4.72 10.72
C ARG A 32 4.73 5.32 11.07
N VAL A 33 4.16 6.05 10.14
CA VAL A 33 2.77 6.52 10.22
C VAL A 33 1.87 5.46 9.61
N THR A 34 0.99 4.87 10.40
CA THR A 34 -0.04 3.95 9.90
C THR A 34 -1.14 4.75 9.21
N LEU A 35 -1.47 4.38 7.98
CA LEU A 35 -2.49 5.03 7.16
C LEU A 35 -3.45 3.97 6.64
N LEU A 36 -4.70 3.99 7.11
CA LEU A 36 -5.78 3.22 6.51
C LEU A 36 -6.40 4.07 5.41
N VAL A 37 -6.50 3.53 4.20
CA VAL A 37 -7.18 4.19 3.08
C VAL A 37 -8.24 3.25 2.55
N CYS A 38 -9.49 3.71 2.54
CA CYS A 38 -10.59 3.01 1.89
C CYS A 38 -10.98 3.73 0.59
N VAL A 39 -10.99 3.00 -0.53
CA VAL A 39 -11.40 3.47 -1.86
C VAL A 39 -12.42 2.51 -2.48
N GLU A 40 -13.08 2.93 -3.56
CA GLU A 40 -13.84 2.04 -4.45
C GLU A 40 -13.46 2.35 -5.90
N ALA A 41 -13.47 1.30 -6.74
CA ALA A 41 -13.25 1.44 -8.16
C ALA A 41 -14.35 2.31 -8.79
N LEU A 42 -14.02 2.96 -9.90
CA LEU A 42 -14.91 3.82 -10.69
C LEU A 42 -15.46 5.07 -9.98
N CYS A 43 -15.16 5.29 -8.69
CA CYS A 43 -15.49 6.52 -7.99
C CYS A 43 -14.52 7.65 -8.39
N ILE A 44 -15.08 8.76 -8.88
CA ILE A 44 -14.29 9.90 -9.34
C ILE A 44 -13.47 10.55 -8.21
N ASP A 45 -13.96 10.50 -6.97
CA ASP A 45 -13.25 11.10 -5.85
C ASP A 45 -12.15 10.17 -5.32
N SER A 46 -12.35 8.84 -5.36
CA SER A 46 -11.27 7.86 -5.15
C SER A 46 -10.17 8.01 -6.19
N TYR A 47 -10.53 8.14 -7.47
CA TYR A 47 -9.59 8.45 -8.55
C TYR A 47 -8.78 9.72 -8.26
N ARG A 48 -9.45 10.81 -7.90
CA ARG A 48 -8.79 12.10 -7.62
C ARG A 48 -7.84 12.00 -6.44
N PHE A 49 -8.23 11.31 -5.39
CA PHE A 49 -7.39 11.12 -4.21
C PHE A 49 -6.18 10.24 -4.50
N MET A 50 -6.38 9.11 -5.19
CA MET A 50 -5.30 8.21 -5.57
C MET A 50 -4.23 8.97 -6.36
N ASN A 51 -4.63 9.67 -7.42
CA ASN A 51 -3.71 10.36 -8.34
C ASN A 51 -3.06 11.60 -7.74
N ASN A 52 -3.80 12.42 -6.99
CA ASN A 52 -3.31 13.72 -6.56
C ASN A 52 -2.71 13.70 -5.14
N GLN A 53 -2.96 12.66 -4.35
CA GLN A 53 -2.59 12.63 -2.94
C GLN A 53 -1.85 11.34 -2.58
N LEU A 54 -2.53 10.18 -2.58
CA LEU A 54 -1.94 8.95 -2.03
C LEU A 54 -0.72 8.47 -2.80
N TYR A 55 -0.88 8.22 -4.10
CA TYR A 55 0.18 7.66 -4.94
C TYR A 55 1.45 8.53 -4.95
N PRO A 56 1.40 9.85 -5.26
CA PRO A 56 2.62 10.67 -5.25
C PRO A 56 3.25 10.81 -3.86
N THR A 57 2.45 10.80 -2.78
CA THR A 57 2.96 10.83 -1.41
C THR A 57 3.70 9.54 -1.08
N TYR A 58 3.13 8.38 -1.44
CA TYR A 58 3.75 7.08 -1.22
C TYR A 58 5.01 6.89 -2.07
N GLN A 59 5.02 7.34 -3.32
CA GLN A 59 6.22 7.34 -4.17
C GLN A 59 7.37 8.18 -3.56
N THR A 60 7.04 9.26 -2.84
CA THR A 60 8.04 10.14 -2.19
C THR A 60 8.56 9.58 -0.87
N LEU A 61 7.66 9.06 -0.03
CA LEU A 61 7.96 8.68 1.35
C LEU A 61 8.23 7.17 1.52
N GLY A 62 7.57 6.35 0.70
CA GLY A 62 7.67 4.90 0.68
C GLY A 62 7.31 4.21 1.98
N ASN A 63 7.55 2.90 2.00
CA ASN A 63 7.34 2.06 3.17
C ASN A 63 8.31 2.37 4.34
N ALA A 64 9.37 3.15 4.12
CA ALA A 64 10.27 3.60 5.17
C ALA A 64 9.57 4.54 6.18
N VAL A 65 8.51 5.23 5.74
CA VAL A 65 7.78 6.23 6.54
C VAL A 65 6.32 5.86 6.70
N ILE A 66 5.68 5.30 5.68
CA ILE A 66 4.24 5.02 5.66
C ILE A 66 4.01 3.52 5.84
N ASP A 67 3.15 3.14 6.78
CA ASP A 67 2.56 1.81 6.88
C ASP A 67 1.13 1.85 6.35
N LEU A 68 0.97 1.60 5.05
CA LEU A 68 -0.29 1.78 4.33
C LEU A 68 -1.10 0.49 4.36
N GLU A 69 -2.35 0.60 4.83
CA GLU A 69 -3.40 -0.39 4.67
C GLU A 69 -4.39 0.12 3.63
N LEU A 70 -4.36 -0.46 2.43
CA LEU A 70 -5.28 -0.14 1.34
C LEU A 70 -6.47 -1.10 1.37
N VAL A 71 -7.68 -0.57 1.49
CA VAL A 71 -8.93 -1.32 1.46
C VAL A 71 -9.74 -0.86 0.25
N VAL A 72 -10.11 -1.81 -0.60
CA VAL A 72 -10.94 -1.56 -1.79
C VAL A 72 -12.28 -2.23 -1.58
N SER A 73 -13.33 -1.44 -1.41
CA SER A 73 -14.73 -1.89 -1.23
C SER A 73 -15.65 -0.68 -1.26
N GLY A 74 -15.21 0.40 -0.60
CA GLY A 74 -15.91 1.67 -0.41
C GLY A 74 -17.31 1.48 0.12
N ASN A 75 -18.31 1.72 -0.72
CA ASN A 75 -19.73 1.68 -0.37
C ASN A 75 -20.47 0.45 -0.88
N ALA A 76 -19.74 -0.60 -1.30
CA ALA A 76 -20.34 -1.86 -1.70
C ALA A 76 -21.24 -2.44 -0.60
N LYS A 77 -22.32 -3.10 -1.01
CA LYS A 77 -23.31 -3.71 -0.12
C LYS A 77 -23.31 -5.21 -0.34
N LEU A 78 -23.11 -5.94 0.75
CA LEU A 78 -23.12 -7.40 0.76
C LEU A 78 -24.52 -7.94 1.06
N ASP A 79 -24.88 -8.99 0.33
CA ASP A 79 -25.95 -9.91 0.69
C ASP A 79 -25.30 -11.25 1.09
N THR A 80 -25.38 -11.56 2.38
CA THR A 80 -24.81 -12.78 2.97
C THR A 80 -25.69 -14.01 2.78
N GLU A 81 -26.95 -13.86 2.39
CA GLU A 81 -27.84 -14.99 2.11
C GLU A 81 -27.56 -15.57 0.72
N THR A 82 -27.28 -14.69 -0.24
CA THR A 82 -27.02 -15.05 -1.64
C THR A 82 -25.54 -15.04 -2.01
N ASN A 83 -24.66 -14.65 -1.08
CA ASN A 83 -23.25 -14.38 -1.32
C ASN A 83 -23.02 -13.46 -2.53
N SER A 84 -23.77 -12.35 -2.58
CA SER A 84 -23.68 -11.38 -3.67
C SER A 84 -23.29 -9.99 -3.18
N THR A 85 -22.76 -9.19 -4.10
CA THR A 85 -22.28 -7.82 -3.84
C THR A 85 -22.98 -6.85 -4.78
N VAL A 86 -23.40 -5.71 -4.26
CA VAL A 86 -23.96 -4.60 -5.03
C VAL A 86 -23.10 -3.36 -4.83
N CYS A 87 -22.49 -2.89 -5.92
CA CYS A 87 -21.62 -1.72 -5.98
C CYS A 87 -22.38 -0.46 -6.43
N GLN A 88 -21.90 0.73 -6.04
CA GLN A 88 -22.62 1.98 -6.33
C GLN A 88 -22.60 2.35 -7.81
N HIS A 89 -21.50 2.04 -8.50
CA HIS A 89 -21.30 2.31 -9.91
C HIS A 89 -21.55 1.09 -10.80
N GLY A 90 -22.33 0.11 -10.31
CA GLY A 90 -22.77 -1.06 -11.08
C GLY A 90 -21.78 -2.21 -11.09
N PHE A 91 -22.06 -3.25 -11.90
CA PHE A 91 -21.27 -4.49 -11.89
C PHE A 91 -19.80 -4.28 -12.25
N ALA A 92 -19.48 -3.31 -13.13
CA ALA A 92 -18.10 -3.03 -13.50
C ALA A 92 -17.23 -2.55 -12.32
N GLU A 93 -17.82 -1.86 -11.34
CA GLU A 93 -17.11 -1.50 -10.10
C GLU A 93 -16.82 -2.75 -9.27
N CYS A 94 -17.79 -3.65 -9.11
CA CYS A 94 -17.58 -4.89 -8.35
C CYS A 94 -16.49 -5.78 -9.00
N ASP A 95 -16.52 -5.89 -10.33
CA ASP A 95 -15.51 -6.61 -11.11
C ASP A 95 -14.11 -6.00 -10.90
N ALA A 96 -13.98 -4.68 -11.01
CA ALA A 96 -12.72 -3.98 -10.79
C ALA A 96 -12.24 -4.05 -9.32
N ASN A 97 -13.13 -3.86 -8.35
CA ASN A 97 -12.83 -4.01 -6.92
C ASN A 97 -12.24 -5.39 -6.64
N THR A 98 -12.76 -6.44 -7.28
CA THR A 98 -12.28 -7.82 -7.08
C THR A 98 -10.84 -7.97 -7.56
N TYR A 99 -10.47 -7.43 -8.73
CA TYR A 99 -9.07 -7.43 -9.18
C TYR A 99 -8.15 -6.69 -8.21
N GLU A 100 -8.56 -5.50 -7.76
CA GLU A 100 -7.77 -4.70 -6.81
C GLU A 100 -7.62 -5.39 -5.44
N GLN A 101 -8.68 -6.04 -4.94
CA GLN A 101 -8.65 -6.83 -3.72
C GLN A 101 -7.74 -8.05 -3.84
N CYS A 102 -7.75 -8.73 -4.99
CA CYS A 102 -6.83 -9.82 -5.27
C CYS A 102 -5.37 -9.33 -5.28
N ALA A 103 -5.11 -8.14 -5.85
CA ALA A 103 -3.78 -7.54 -5.79
C ALA A 103 -3.35 -7.30 -4.34
N VAL A 104 -4.19 -6.63 -3.54
CA VAL A 104 -3.95 -6.36 -2.11
C VAL A 104 -3.73 -7.64 -1.29
N ASP A 105 -4.44 -8.74 -1.61
CA ASP A 105 -4.31 -10.00 -0.88
C ASP A 105 -3.03 -10.77 -1.20
N MET A 106 -2.54 -10.66 -2.44
CA MET A 106 -1.50 -11.54 -2.98
C MET A 106 -0.13 -10.87 -3.13
N HIS A 107 -0.09 -9.54 -3.18
CA HIS A 107 1.09 -8.78 -3.54
C HIS A 107 1.51 -7.80 -2.45
N THR A 108 2.67 -7.17 -2.65
CA THR A 108 3.14 -6.12 -1.76
C THR A 108 2.24 -4.88 -1.84
N VAL A 109 2.34 -4.01 -0.84
CA VAL A 109 1.61 -2.73 -0.83
C VAL A 109 2.02 -1.87 -2.03
N GLU A 110 3.31 -1.88 -2.36
CA GLU A 110 3.89 -1.17 -3.50
C GLU A 110 3.27 -1.63 -4.83
N GLU A 111 3.27 -2.94 -5.09
CA GLU A 111 2.71 -3.53 -6.32
C GLU A 111 1.19 -3.32 -6.39
N SER A 112 0.48 -3.50 -5.28
CA SER A 112 -0.97 -3.30 -5.21
C SER A 112 -1.34 -1.84 -5.46
N LEU A 113 -0.60 -0.91 -4.86
CA LEU A 113 -0.83 0.53 -5.05
C LEU A 113 -0.54 0.97 -6.49
N GLU A 114 0.53 0.43 -7.11
CA GLU A 114 0.84 0.65 -8.53
C GLU A 114 -0.30 0.14 -9.43
N PHE A 115 -0.77 -1.08 -9.17
CA PHE A 115 -1.86 -1.71 -9.92
C PHE A 115 -3.16 -0.90 -9.83
N THR A 116 -3.59 -0.55 -8.62
CA THR A 116 -4.76 0.28 -8.37
C THR A 116 -4.63 1.66 -9.02
N HIS A 117 -3.46 2.30 -8.91
CA HIS A 117 -3.22 3.59 -9.59
C HIS A 117 -3.34 3.49 -11.11
N CYS A 118 -2.79 2.43 -11.73
CA CYS A 118 -2.94 2.20 -13.16
C CYS A 118 -4.42 1.99 -13.55
N LEU A 119 -5.18 1.20 -12.80
CA LEU A 119 -6.60 0.96 -13.07
C LEU A 119 -7.42 2.25 -12.97
N PHE A 120 -7.17 3.09 -11.97
CA PHE A 120 -7.81 4.40 -11.88
C PHE A 120 -7.56 5.29 -13.12
N ASN A 121 -6.40 5.17 -13.78
CA ASN A 121 -6.08 5.92 -14.98
C ASN A 121 -6.55 5.25 -16.28
N THR A 122 -6.88 3.96 -16.24
CA THR A 122 -7.27 3.17 -17.41
C THR A 122 -8.79 3.03 -17.52
N LEU A 123 -9.47 2.76 -16.41
CA LEU A 123 -10.90 2.51 -16.36
C LEU A 123 -11.69 3.82 -16.34
N LYS A 124 -12.89 3.80 -16.92
CA LYS A 124 -13.77 4.98 -16.94
C LYS A 124 -14.51 5.10 -15.61
N MET A 125 -14.39 6.26 -14.95
CA MET A 125 -15.16 6.56 -13.74
C MET A 125 -16.65 6.75 -14.04
N GLY A 126 -17.51 6.43 -13.06
CA GLY A 126 -18.96 6.49 -13.17
C GLY A 126 -19.60 5.10 -13.33
N HIS A 127 -20.89 5.07 -13.63
CA HIS A 127 -21.71 3.87 -13.52
C HIS A 127 -21.74 3.02 -14.80
N PHE A 128 -21.31 1.76 -14.71
CA PHE A 128 -21.26 0.78 -15.81
C PHE A 128 -21.72 -0.62 -15.35
N GLN A 129 -22.49 -1.29 -16.20
CA GLN A 129 -23.04 -2.62 -15.92
C GLN A 129 -22.28 -3.74 -16.64
N ASP A 130 -21.56 -3.43 -17.71
CA ASP A 130 -20.72 -4.38 -18.41
C ASP A 130 -19.29 -4.28 -17.88
N ALA A 131 -18.62 -5.42 -17.69
CA ALA A 131 -17.22 -5.46 -17.29
C ALA A 131 -16.32 -4.76 -18.33
N PHE A 132 -15.21 -4.22 -17.85
CA PHE A 132 -14.17 -3.68 -18.73
C PHE A 132 -13.39 -4.82 -19.42
N PRO A 133 -12.73 -4.55 -20.56
CA PRO A 133 -11.88 -5.53 -21.22
C PRO A 133 -10.83 -6.12 -20.26
N THR A 134 -10.73 -7.45 -20.20
CA THR A 134 -9.70 -8.16 -19.40
C THR A 134 -8.28 -7.69 -19.71
N LYS A 135 -8.04 -7.20 -20.94
CA LYS A 135 -6.75 -6.63 -21.35
C LYS A 135 -6.34 -5.42 -20.50
N ASP A 136 -7.30 -4.57 -20.13
CA ASP A 136 -7.01 -3.36 -19.34
C ASP A 136 -6.43 -3.74 -17.96
N PHE A 137 -6.97 -4.80 -17.35
CA PHE A 137 -6.42 -5.37 -16.11
C PHE A 137 -5.08 -6.06 -16.32
N ALA A 138 -4.89 -6.78 -17.43
CA ALA A 138 -3.63 -7.45 -17.73
C ALA A 138 -2.49 -6.45 -17.98
N ASP A 139 -2.76 -5.35 -18.69
CA ASP A 139 -1.78 -4.30 -18.95
C ASP A 139 -1.36 -3.62 -17.64
N CYS A 140 -2.32 -3.31 -16.75
CA CYS A 140 -2.00 -2.75 -15.44
C CYS A 140 -1.26 -3.73 -14.53
N ALA A 141 -1.54 -5.03 -14.62
CA ALA A 141 -0.80 -6.05 -13.89
C ALA A 141 0.66 -6.10 -14.38
N GLU A 142 0.90 -6.03 -15.69
CA GLU A 142 2.25 -5.95 -16.25
C GLU A 142 3.01 -4.70 -15.75
N GLU A 143 2.37 -3.52 -15.76
CA GLU A 143 2.95 -2.27 -15.25
C GLU A 143 3.35 -2.39 -13.76
N ALA A 144 2.47 -3.00 -12.97
CA ALA A 144 2.68 -3.26 -11.54
C ALA A 144 3.61 -4.44 -11.25
N LYS A 145 4.11 -5.15 -12.29
CA LYS A 145 4.93 -6.37 -12.17
C LYS A 145 4.22 -7.53 -11.46
N ILE A 146 2.90 -7.56 -11.56
CA ILE A 146 2.04 -8.63 -11.07
C ILE A 146 1.83 -9.66 -12.18
N ASP A 147 2.00 -10.96 -11.86
CA ASP A 147 1.62 -12.02 -12.78
C ASP A 147 0.09 -12.06 -12.91
N PHE A 148 -0.40 -11.76 -14.12
CA PHE A 148 -1.83 -11.65 -14.36
C PHE A 148 -2.56 -13.00 -14.25
N ALA A 149 -1.92 -14.12 -14.56
CA ALA A 149 -2.59 -15.43 -14.52
C ALA A 149 -3.11 -15.80 -13.11
N PRO A 150 -2.28 -15.76 -12.04
CA PRO A 150 -2.76 -16.00 -10.68
C PRO A 150 -3.69 -14.90 -10.17
N LEU A 151 -3.49 -13.63 -10.56
CA LEU A 151 -4.41 -12.54 -10.22
C LEU A 151 -5.81 -12.81 -10.78
N LYS A 152 -5.89 -13.20 -12.06
CA LYS A 152 -7.14 -13.57 -12.71
C LYS A 152 -7.76 -14.82 -12.09
N ALA A 153 -6.96 -15.80 -11.68
CA ALA A 153 -7.47 -16.98 -11.00
C ALA A 153 -8.10 -16.65 -9.64
N CYS A 154 -7.52 -15.69 -8.90
CA CYS A 154 -8.14 -15.16 -7.67
C CYS A 154 -9.46 -14.46 -7.97
N HIS A 155 -9.50 -13.61 -9.01
CA HIS A 155 -10.70 -12.90 -9.44
C HIS A 155 -11.83 -13.85 -9.87
N ASP A 156 -11.49 -14.88 -10.65
CA ASP A 156 -12.46 -15.82 -11.22
C ASP A 156 -12.97 -16.86 -10.20
N ASP A 157 -12.39 -16.93 -9.01
CA ASP A 157 -12.87 -17.77 -7.91
C ASP A 157 -13.99 -17.04 -7.15
N PRO A 158 -15.26 -17.46 -7.27
CA PRO A 158 -16.39 -16.75 -6.67
C PRO A 158 -16.39 -16.81 -5.14
N GLU A 159 -15.87 -17.88 -4.53
CA GLU A 159 -15.78 -17.97 -3.06
C GLU A 159 -14.70 -17.01 -2.55
N LYS A 160 -13.57 -16.95 -3.25
CA LYS A 160 -12.48 -16.02 -2.93
C LYS A 160 -12.89 -14.57 -3.13
N ALA A 161 -13.52 -14.24 -4.25
CA ALA A 161 -14.00 -12.89 -4.55
C ALA A 161 -14.99 -12.40 -3.49
N TRP A 162 -15.99 -13.22 -3.14
CA TRP A 162 -16.95 -12.86 -2.10
C TRP A 162 -16.29 -12.70 -0.72
N TRP A 163 -15.36 -13.60 -0.37
CA TRP A 163 -14.62 -13.50 0.90
C TRP A 163 -13.76 -12.23 0.98
N LEU A 164 -13.12 -11.85 -0.12
CA LEU A 164 -12.31 -10.64 -0.20
C LEU A 164 -13.16 -9.39 0.00
N GLU A 165 -14.28 -9.29 -0.69
CA GLU A 165 -15.23 -8.19 -0.53
C GLU A 165 -15.76 -8.12 0.90
N LYS A 166 -16.14 -9.27 1.47
CA LYS A 166 -16.58 -9.35 2.87
C LYS A 166 -15.52 -8.83 3.83
N ARG A 167 -14.27 -9.26 3.68
CA ARG A 167 -13.14 -8.80 4.49
C ARG A 167 -12.91 -7.29 4.32
N ALA A 168 -12.98 -6.78 3.10
CA ALA A 168 -12.78 -5.37 2.81
C ALA A 168 -13.91 -4.49 3.39
N SER A 169 -15.16 -4.93 3.28
CA SER A 169 -16.31 -4.29 3.92
C SER A 169 -16.19 -4.28 5.45
N GLU A 170 -15.72 -5.37 6.07
CA GLU A 170 -15.49 -5.44 7.53
C GLU A 170 -14.36 -4.51 8.00
N ASN A 171 -13.34 -4.32 7.16
CA ASN A 171 -12.23 -3.41 7.43
C ASN A 171 -12.51 -1.95 7.05
N THR A 172 -13.66 -1.65 6.43
CA THR A 172 -14.07 -0.29 6.09
C THR A 172 -14.85 0.32 7.25
N PRO A 173 -14.32 1.34 7.96
CA PRO A 173 -15.04 1.95 9.09
C PRO A 173 -16.33 2.63 8.63
N LYS A 174 -17.22 2.92 9.59
CA LYS A 174 -18.39 3.77 9.31
C LYS A 174 -17.92 5.13 8.80
N HIS A 175 -18.32 5.47 7.59
CA HIS A 175 -17.93 6.68 6.89
C HIS A 175 -19.16 7.34 6.25
N HIS A 176 -19.01 8.59 5.81
CA HIS A 176 -20.06 9.33 5.08
C HIS A 176 -19.75 9.47 3.58
N PHE A 177 -18.50 9.30 3.20
CA PHE A 177 -18.00 9.43 1.84
C PHE A 177 -16.76 8.55 1.66
N ILE A 178 -16.47 8.23 0.40
CA ILE A 178 -15.26 7.55 -0.06
C ILE A 178 -14.55 8.52 -1.02
N PRO A 179 -13.22 8.65 -0.99
CA PRO A 179 -12.26 7.92 -0.16
C PRO A 179 -12.34 8.29 1.33
N PHE A 180 -12.00 7.34 2.19
CA PHE A 180 -11.88 7.51 3.64
C PHE A 180 -10.42 7.28 4.06
N VAL A 181 -9.88 8.16 4.91
CA VAL A 181 -8.49 8.18 5.37
C VAL A 181 -8.45 8.55 6.85
#